data_AF-A0A7H8KEY6-F1
#
_entry.id   AF-A0A7H8KEY6-F1
#
_cell.length_a   1.000
_cell.length_b   1.000
_cell.length_c   1.000
_cell.angle_alpha   90.00
_cell.angle_beta   90.00
_cell.angle_gamma   90.00
#
_symmetry.space_group_name_H-M   'P 1'
#
loop_
_entity.id
_entity.type
_entity.pdbx_description
1 polymer ?
#
loop_
_entity_poly.entity_id
_entity_poly.type
_entity_poly.pdbx_seq_one_letter_code
_entity_poly.pdbx_strand_id
1 'polypeptide(L)'
;MTEHVDLAHYSAALDEIHRLRAVLAYEAAVTAAHLGYATFPKSRREAAENQVERMRSAARGEPASHGSVSHMSLRHGLREAGASETLTRWQWEHARAGHACRNCEGVDPESCPFGPKTAQRVLDSEGIR
;
A
#
# COMPACT_ATOMS: atom_id res chain seq x y z
N MET A 1 19.57 22.89 -4.26
CA MET A 1 18.27 23.50 -3.86
C MET A 1 17.15 22.52 -4.19
N THR A 2 16.99 21.46 -3.41
CA THR A 2 16.09 20.33 -3.70
C THR A 2 15.48 19.79 -2.40
N GLU A 3 14.78 20.65 -1.66
CA GLU A 3 14.19 20.27 -0.35
C GLU A 3 12.77 20.86 -0.17
N HIS A 4 12.08 21.19 -1.26
CA HIS A 4 10.75 21.81 -1.23
C HIS A 4 9.65 20.98 -1.91
N VAL A 5 9.97 19.79 -2.42
CA VAL A 5 9.04 19.00 -3.24
C VAL A 5 8.19 18.02 -2.44
N ASP A 6 8.50 17.70 -1.18
CA ASP A 6 7.91 16.49 -0.56
C ASP A 6 6.90 16.73 0.58
N LEU A 7 6.86 17.94 1.15
CA LEU A 7 5.96 18.23 2.28
C LEU A 7 4.48 18.31 1.85
N ALA A 8 4.20 18.82 0.66
CA ALA A 8 2.83 18.96 0.16
C ALA A 8 2.17 17.59 -0.12
N HIS A 9 2.91 16.66 -0.75
CA HIS A 9 2.41 15.31 -0.99
C HIS A 9 2.25 14.52 0.31
N TYR A 10 3.21 14.66 1.22
CA TYR A 10 3.11 14.04 2.54
C TYR A 10 1.91 14.56 3.32
N SER A 11 1.67 15.88 3.31
CA SER A 11 0.48 16.49 3.92
C SER A 11 -0.80 15.94 3.32
N ALA A 12 -0.92 15.89 1.99
CA ALA A 12 -2.11 15.35 1.32
C ALA A 12 -2.34 13.87 1.66
N ALA A 13 -1.29 13.07 1.75
CA ALA A 13 -1.39 11.67 2.18
C ALA A 13 -1.86 11.54 3.63
N LEU A 14 -1.38 12.39 4.54
CA LEU A 14 -1.83 12.41 5.92
C LEU A 14 -3.31 12.83 6.04
N ASP A 15 -3.74 13.82 5.27
CA ASP A 15 -5.13 14.25 5.21
C ASP A 15 -6.05 13.13 4.70
N GLU A 16 -5.59 12.38 3.69
CA GLU A 16 -6.29 11.20 3.18
C GLU A 16 -6.41 10.11 4.24
N ILE A 17 -5.30 9.76 4.91
CA ILE A 17 -5.30 8.76 5.99
C ILE A 17 -6.24 9.19 7.12
N HIS A 18 -6.24 10.46 7.47
CA HIS A 18 -7.13 11.01 8.49
C HIS A 18 -8.61 10.87 8.06
N ARG A 19 -8.94 11.21 6.81
CA ARG A 19 -10.30 11.04 6.28
C ARG A 19 -10.74 9.58 6.29
N LEU A 20 -9.89 8.67 5.84
CA LEU A 20 -10.18 7.23 5.82
C LEU A 20 -10.42 6.68 7.24
N ARG A 21 -9.63 7.13 8.23
CA ARG A 21 -9.84 6.75 9.64
C ARG A 21 -11.17 7.25 10.18
N ALA A 22 -11.57 8.47 9.83
CA ALA A 22 -12.86 9.02 10.24
C ALA A 22 -14.04 8.23 9.65
N VAL A 23 -13.97 7.88 8.36
CA VAL A 23 -14.98 7.03 7.69
C VAL A 23 -15.06 5.65 8.36
N LEU A 24 -13.92 5.02 8.63
CA LEU A 24 -13.87 3.72 9.32
C LEU A 24 -14.48 3.78 10.73
N ALA A 25 -14.23 4.85 11.48
CA ALA A 25 -14.82 5.04 12.80
C ALA A 25 -16.36 5.16 12.72
N TYR A 26 -16.85 5.90 11.72
CA TYR A 26 -18.28 6.04 11.46
C TYR A 26 -18.92 4.68 11.10
N GLU A 27 -18.34 3.94 10.17
CA GLU A 27 -18.84 2.62 9.76
C GLU A 27 -18.84 1.60 10.91
N ALA A 28 -17.84 1.67 11.79
CA ALA A 28 -17.80 0.86 13.01
C ALA A 28 -18.97 1.19 13.95
N ALA A 29 -19.30 2.46 14.13
CA ALA A 29 -20.43 2.89 14.96
C ALA A 29 -21.78 2.45 14.35
N VAL A 30 -21.96 2.64 13.04
CA VAL A 30 -23.16 2.20 12.32
C VAL A 30 -23.35 0.70 12.42
N THR A 31 -22.30 -0.08 12.15
CA THR A 31 -22.36 -1.55 12.22
C THR A 31 -22.66 -2.03 13.64
N ALA A 32 -22.05 -1.42 14.65
CA ALA A 32 -22.33 -1.71 16.05
C ALA A 32 -23.80 -1.44 16.42
N ALA A 33 -24.39 -0.36 15.92
CA ALA A 33 -25.81 -0.07 16.14
C ALA A 33 -26.72 -1.15 15.53
N HIS A 34 -26.41 -1.63 14.32
CA HIS A 34 -27.17 -2.70 13.66
C HIS A 34 -27.11 -4.03 14.43
N LEU A 35 -26.01 -4.31 15.13
CA LEU A 35 -25.91 -5.49 15.98
C LEU A 35 -26.88 -5.45 17.17
N GLY A 36 -27.34 -4.27 17.58
CA GLY A 36 -28.34 -4.12 18.64
C GLY A 36 -29.74 -4.61 18.25
N TYR A 37 -30.02 -4.81 16.96
CA TYR A 37 -31.35 -5.24 16.51
C TYR A 37 -31.62 -6.72 16.83
N ALA A 38 -32.83 -7.00 17.31
CA ALA A 38 -33.31 -8.35 17.60
C ALA A 38 -33.39 -9.23 16.33
N THR A 39 -33.58 -8.60 15.17
CA THR A 39 -33.63 -9.28 13.85
C THR A 39 -32.25 -9.67 13.32
N PHE A 40 -31.16 -9.24 13.96
CA PHE A 40 -29.82 -9.55 13.47
C PHE A 40 -29.50 -11.04 13.66
N PRO A 41 -29.09 -11.77 12.60
CA PRO A 41 -28.84 -13.21 12.68
C PRO A 41 -27.75 -13.57 13.70
N LYS A 42 -28.08 -14.44 14.67
CA LYS A 42 -27.14 -14.90 15.71
C LYS A 42 -25.88 -15.54 15.13
N SER A 43 -26.00 -16.30 14.03
CA SER A 43 -24.88 -16.99 13.39
C SER A 43 -23.84 -16.06 12.76
N ARG A 44 -24.17 -14.79 12.50
CA ARG A 44 -23.25 -13.80 11.91
C ARG A 44 -22.78 -12.74 12.90
N ARG A 45 -23.29 -12.78 14.13
CA ARG A 45 -23.05 -11.76 15.14
C ARG A 45 -21.58 -11.67 15.52
N GLU A 46 -20.95 -12.80 15.84
CA GLU A 46 -19.53 -12.86 16.21
C GLU A 46 -18.63 -12.31 15.09
N ALA A 47 -18.86 -12.72 13.84
CA ALA A 47 -18.10 -12.23 12.70
C ALA A 47 -18.24 -10.70 12.51
N ALA A 48 -19.45 -10.16 12.72
CA ALA A 48 -19.70 -8.74 12.63
C ALA A 48 -19.11 -7.95 13.81
N GLU A 49 -19.13 -8.50 15.03
CA GLU A 49 -18.46 -7.94 16.21
C GLU A 49 -16.95 -7.87 16.00
N ASN A 50 -16.35 -8.95 15.47
CA ASN A 50 -14.94 -8.97 15.08
C ASN A 50 -14.64 -7.91 14.00
N GLN A 51 -15.53 -7.74 13.02
CA GLN A 51 -15.38 -6.71 11.99
C GLN A 51 -15.46 -5.29 12.58
N VAL A 52 -16.37 -5.04 13.52
CA VAL A 52 -16.46 -3.76 14.25
C VAL A 52 -15.14 -3.46 14.97
N GLU A 53 -14.56 -4.45 15.66
CA GLU A 53 -13.31 -4.23 16.38
C GLU A 53 -12.15 -3.98 15.43
N ARG A 54 -12.06 -4.70 14.31
CA ARG A 54 -11.07 -4.43 13.26
C ARG A 54 -11.17 -3.00 12.74
N MET A 55 -12.37 -2.50 12.49
CA MET A 55 -12.57 -1.13 12.02
C MET A 55 -12.17 -0.10 13.08
N ARG A 56 -12.47 -0.35 14.36
CA ARG A 56 -12.06 0.52 15.48
C ARG A 56 -10.55 0.56 15.66
N SER A 57 -9.86 -0.57 15.56
CA SER A 57 -8.39 -0.61 15.62
C SER A 57 -7.77 0.10 14.42
N ALA A 58 -8.29 -0.11 13.20
CA ALA A 58 -7.82 0.58 12.01
C ALA A 58 -8.02 2.12 12.09
N ALA A 59 -9.17 2.56 12.61
CA ALA A 59 -9.45 3.97 12.83
C ALA A 59 -8.48 4.62 13.85
N ARG A 60 -8.09 3.87 14.91
CA ARG A 60 -7.07 4.29 15.88
C ARG A 60 -5.64 4.28 15.31
N GLY A 61 -5.44 3.70 14.12
CA GLY A 61 -4.12 3.50 13.55
C GLY A 61 -3.32 2.40 14.26
N GLU A 62 -3.99 1.49 14.98
CA GLU A 62 -3.33 0.34 15.57
C GLU A 62 -2.86 -0.59 14.45
N PRO A 63 -1.59 -1.05 14.48
CA PRO A 63 -1.12 -2.04 13.53
C PRO A 63 -1.99 -3.28 13.69
N ALA A 64 -2.50 -3.82 12.58
CA ALA A 64 -3.37 -4.98 12.61
C ALA A 64 -2.65 -6.16 13.30
N SER A 65 -2.93 -6.38 14.58
CA SER A 65 -2.47 -7.54 15.35
C SER A 65 -3.28 -8.80 15.02
N HIS A 66 -4.39 -8.62 14.30
CA HIS A 66 -5.38 -9.66 14.05
C HIS A 66 -5.03 -10.41 12.76
N GLY A 67 -4.23 -11.46 12.92
CA GLY A 67 -3.80 -12.36 11.86
C GLY A 67 -2.68 -11.73 11.05
N SER A 68 -1.51 -12.38 11.06
CA SER A 68 -0.40 -12.06 10.18
C SER A 68 -0.93 -11.87 8.76
N VAL A 69 -1.08 -10.62 8.32
CA VAL A 69 -1.34 -10.36 6.90
C VAL A 69 -0.15 -10.96 6.19
N SER A 70 -0.38 -12.07 5.49
CA SER A 70 0.69 -12.78 4.80
C SER A 70 1.39 -11.78 3.90
N HIS A 71 2.72 -11.81 3.87
CA HIS A 71 3.49 -11.00 2.92
C HIS A 71 2.97 -11.18 1.48
N MET A 72 2.37 -12.33 1.17
CA MET A 72 1.71 -12.59 -0.11
C MET A 72 0.45 -11.73 -0.32
N SER A 73 -0.38 -11.55 0.71
CA SER A 73 -1.59 -10.71 0.63
C SER A 73 -1.24 -9.23 0.50
N LEU A 74 -0.19 -8.76 1.19
CA LEU A 74 0.31 -7.39 1.03
C LEU A 74 0.84 -7.14 -0.38
N ARG A 75 1.66 -8.07 -0.89
CA ARG A 75 2.19 -8.00 -2.26
C ARG A 75 1.10 -8.01 -3.33
N HIS A 76 0.07 -8.84 -3.13
CA HIS A 76 -1.08 -8.87 -4.03
C HIS A 76 -1.85 -7.56 -4.05
N GLY A 77 -2.14 -6.98 -2.87
CA GLY A 77 -2.81 -5.68 -2.78
C GLY A 77 -2.00 -4.54 -3.41
N LEU A 78 -0.68 -4.55 -3.27
CA LEU A 78 0.20 -3.61 -3.96
C LEU A 78 0.08 -3.75 -5.48
N ARG A 79 0.10 -4.99 -6.01
CA ARG A 79 -0.10 -5.25 -7.45
C ARG A 79 -1.45 -4.76 -7.95
N GLU A 80 -2.54 -5.02 -7.23
CA GLU A 80 -3.88 -4.55 -7.63
C GLU A 80 -3.99 -3.02 -7.64
N ALA A 81 -3.30 -2.35 -6.73
CA ALA A 81 -3.22 -0.89 -6.69
C ALA A 81 -2.27 -0.29 -7.74
N GLY A 82 -1.63 -1.13 -8.58
CA GLY A 82 -0.60 -0.69 -9.53
C GLY A 82 0.69 -0.20 -8.87
N ALA A 83 0.89 -0.50 -7.58
CA ALA A 83 2.07 -0.12 -6.83
C ALA A 83 3.16 -1.22 -6.93
N SER A 84 4.43 -0.80 -6.91
CA SER A 84 5.54 -1.75 -6.87
C SER A 84 5.54 -2.54 -5.55
N GLU A 85 5.69 -3.87 -5.64
CA GLU A 85 5.87 -4.74 -4.45
C GLU A 85 7.14 -4.42 -3.65
N THR A 86 8.07 -3.70 -4.29
CA THR A 86 9.35 -3.30 -3.74
C THR A 86 9.45 -1.79 -3.58
N LEU A 87 8.33 -1.04 -3.64
CA LEU A 87 8.33 0.42 -3.56
C LEU A 87 9.02 0.89 -2.28
N THR A 88 10.31 1.12 -2.37
CA THR A 88 11.08 1.67 -1.25
C THR A 88 10.70 3.14 -1.14
N ARG A 89 10.78 3.69 0.08
CA ARG A 89 10.57 5.13 0.31
C ARG A 89 11.29 5.99 -0.72
N TRP A 90 12.54 5.64 -1.01
CA TRP A 90 13.35 6.29 -2.04
C TRP A 90 12.70 6.26 -3.44
N GLN A 91 12.17 5.12 -3.89
CA GLN A 91 11.49 5.01 -5.19
C GLN A 91 10.22 5.86 -5.26
N TRP A 92 9.47 5.98 -4.16
CA TRP A 92 8.29 6.85 -4.10
C TRP A 92 8.68 8.34 -4.20
N GLU A 93 9.69 8.77 -3.45
CA GLU A 93 10.17 10.16 -3.44
C GLU A 93 10.75 10.59 -4.81
N HIS A 94 11.19 9.64 -5.65
CA HIS A 94 11.89 9.90 -6.92
C HIS A 94 11.09 9.52 -8.18
N ALA A 95 9.89 8.94 -8.05
CA ALA A 95 9.03 8.59 -9.19
C ALA A 95 8.32 9.83 -9.76
N ARG A 96 9.05 10.72 -10.43
CA ARG A 96 8.47 11.83 -11.19
C ARG A 96 8.50 11.51 -12.69
N ALA A 97 7.30 11.37 -13.26
CA ALA A 97 6.99 11.46 -14.68
C ALA A 97 7.81 10.56 -15.64
N GLY A 98 7.33 9.34 -15.84
CA GLY A 98 7.43 8.62 -17.12
C GLY A 98 8.80 8.03 -17.50
N HIS A 99 9.10 6.82 -17.04
CA HIS A 99 9.79 5.80 -17.85
C HIS A 99 9.74 4.44 -17.16
N ALA A 100 9.63 3.33 -17.89
CA ALA A 100 9.63 1.97 -17.38
C ALA A 100 11.03 1.37 -17.08
N CYS A 101 11.41 1.25 -15.81
CA CYS A 101 12.31 0.19 -15.33
C CYS A 101 11.48 -0.71 -14.41
N ARG A 102 11.47 -2.02 -14.68
CA ARG A 102 10.62 -3.01 -13.98
C ARG A 102 10.78 -3.05 -12.45
N ASN A 103 11.77 -2.36 -11.88
CA ASN A 103 11.90 -2.16 -10.44
C ASN A 103 12.15 -0.70 -10.01
N CYS A 104 12.31 0.26 -10.94
CA CYS A 104 12.62 1.68 -10.67
C CYS A 104 12.23 2.54 -11.89
N GLU A 105 10.95 2.57 -12.25
CA GLU A 105 10.44 3.39 -13.36
C GLU A 105 10.82 4.87 -13.20
N GLY A 106 11.71 5.41 -14.07
CA GLY A 106 11.97 6.85 -14.21
C GLY A 106 13.35 7.35 -13.78
N VAL A 107 14.28 6.49 -13.35
CA VAL A 107 15.59 6.91 -12.83
C VAL A 107 16.74 6.55 -13.76
N ASP A 108 17.71 7.47 -13.91
CA ASP A 108 18.98 7.25 -14.60
C ASP A 108 19.70 6.01 -14.02
N PRO A 109 20.21 5.08 -14.86
CA PRO A 109 20.92 3.88 -14.43
C PRO A 109 22.07 4.12 -13.43
N GLU A 110 22.74 5.26 -13.52
CA GLU A 110 23.86 5.61 -12.63
C GLU A 110 23.40 6.16 -11.27
N SER A 111 22.12 6.53 -11.16
CA SER A 111 21.51 7.13 -9.97
C SER A 111 20.74 6.12 -9.11
N CYS A 112 20.71 4.84 -9.49
CA CYS A 112 20.00 3.80 -8.76
C CYS A 112 20.83 3.28 -7.56
N PRO A 113 20.39 3.50 -6.30
CA PRO A 113 21.14 3.10 -5.10
C PRO A 113 21.18 1.58 -4.89
N PHE A 114 20.37 0.82 -5.63
CA PHE A 114 20.30 -0.64 -5.56
C PHE A 114 21.26 -1.35 -6.55
N GLY A 115 22.06 -0.57 -7.27
CA GLY A 115 23.06 -1.03 -8.24
C GLY A 115 22.44 -1.48 -9.56
N PRO A 116 23.05 -1.16 -10.72
CA PRO A 116 22.61 -1.75 -11.98
C PRO A 116 22.82 -3.26 -11.88
N LYS A 117 21.75 -4.05 -11.97
CA LYS A 117 21.94 -5.44 -12.40
C LYS A 117 22.52 -5.35 -13.79
N THR A 118 23.79 -5.72 -13.88
CA THR A 118 24.54 -5.98 -15.10
C THR A 118 23.56 -6.44 -16.17
N ALA A 119 23.43 -5.63 -17.22
CA ALA A 119 22.77 -6.03 -18.44
C ALA A 119 23.42 -7.36 -18.85
N GLN A 120 22.74 -8.47 -18.57
CA GLN A 120 23.16 -9.78 -19.03
C GLN A 120 23.15 -9.68 -20.55
N ARG A 121 24.35 -9.66 -21.14
CA ARG A 121 24.62 -9.57 -22.57
C ARG A 121 23.61 -10.41 -23.35
N VAL A 122 22.70 -9.75 -24.05
CA VAL A 122 22.06 -10.29 -25.25
C VAL A 122 22.89 -9.82 -26.43
N LEU A 123 24.12 -10.33 -26.53
CA LEU A 123 25.01 -10.17 -27.68
C LEU A 123 25.90 -11.42 -27.75
N ASP A 124 25.31 -12.59 -28.01
CA ASP A 124 26.01 -13.80 -28.43
C ASP A 124 25.13 -14.57 -29.45
N SER A 125 24.62 -13.87 -30.47
CA SER A 125 23.89 -14.52 -31.58
C SER A 125 24.24 -14.02 -32.99
N GLU A 126 25.34 -13.27 -33.16
CA GLU A 126 25.88 -12.95 -34.50
C GLU A 126 27.36 -13.32 -34.57
N GLY A 127 27.64 -14.59 -34.88
CA GLY A 127 29.01 -15.08 -34.96
C GLY A 127 29.12 -16.57 -35.28
N ILE A 128 28.30 -17.08 -36.21
CA ILE A 128 28.58 -18.36 -36.90
C ILE A 128 28.74 -18.04 -38.39
N ARG A 129 29.99 -18.00 -38.84
CA ARG A 129 30.39 -18.39 -40.18
C ARG A 129 31.48 -19.44 -40.03
#